data_AF-A0A2N3A892-F1
#
_entry.id   AF-A0A2N3A892-F1
#
_cell.length_a   1.000
_cell.length_b   1.000
_cell.length_c   1.000
_cell.angle_alpha   90.00
_cell.angle_beta   90.00
_cell.angle_gamma   90.00
#
_symmetry.space_group_name_H-M   'P 1'
#
loop_
_entity.id
_entity.type
_entity.pdbx_description
1 polymer ?
#
loop_
_entity_poly.entity_id
_entity_poly.type
_entity_poly.pdbx_seq_one_letter_code
_entity_poly.pdbx_strand_id
1 'polypeptide(L)'
;MKKKVFSRTEKKREEIANTLSHAAGIPISIAVIALLVVFGSLYGDVWHIVSFSIFGASMLLLYIASTVFHGVSNPRKKFFLNKFDHSAIYVLIAGSYTPLALTTLRGPLGWVLFGLVWALAIGGIVYKLWFYNPKYRKASTWLYVAKGWLVIIVIGPVVEKLPTISLSLLLAGGLSYTFGALFYLKKGQKLFHFIFHLFVLAGSIFHFLAFLFMLPF
;
A
#
# COMPACT_ATOMS: atom_id res chain seq x y z
N MET A 1 -18.81 -23.54 14.00
CA MET A 1 -18.40 -23.56 12.57
C MET A 1 -17.14 -24.41 12.41
N LYS A 2 -17.20 -25.55 11.70
CA LYS A 2 -16.03 -26.43 11.47
C LYS A 2 -14.96 -25.68 10.65
N LYS A 3 -13.69 -25.67 11.09
CA LYS A 3 -12.57 -25.14 10.28
C LYS A 3 -12.45 -25.98 9.01
N LYS A 4 -12.70 -25.39 7.83
CA LYS A 4 -12.42 -26.04 6.55
C LYS A 4 -10.91 -26.33 6.47
N VAL A 5 -10.54 -27.58 6.27
CA VAL A 5 -9.15 -28.02 6.08
C VAL A 5 -8.90 -28.13 4.59
N PHE A 6 -8.02 -27.28 4.04
CA PHE A 6 -7.63 -27.34 2.64
C PHE A 6 -6.61 -28.43 2.37
N SER A 7 -6.77 -29.12 1.25
CA SER A 7 -5.79 -30.07 0.71
C SER A 7 -4.48 -29.37 0.35
N ARG A 8 -3.40 -30.16 0.22
CA ARG A 8 -2.08 -29.64 -0.19
C ARG A 8 -2.12 -28.98 -1.57
N THR A 9 -2.89 -29.54 -2.49
CA THR A 9 -3.07 -29.03 -3.86
C THR A 9 -3.81 -27.69 -3.85
N GLU A 10 -4.87 -27.55 -3.06
CA GLU A 10 -5.60 -26.29 -2.92
C GLU A 10 -4.70 -25.19 -2.35
N LYS A 11 -3.95 -25.48 -1.28
CA LYS A 11 -2.99 -24.52 -0.71
C LYS A 11 -1.95 -24.06 -1.74
N LYS A 12 -1.44 -24.98 -2.57
CA LYS A 12 -0.49 -24.63 -3.64
C LYS A 12 -1.13 -23.73 -4.70
N ARG A 13 -2.36 -24.03 -5.12
CA ARG A 13 -3.10 -23.19 -6.09
C ARG A 13 -3.37 -21.79 -5.55
N GLU A 14 -3.71 -21.67 -4.26
CA GLU A 14 -3.89 -20.36 -3.62
C GLU A 14 -2.59 -19.54 -3.59
N GLU A 15 -1.46 -20.16 -3.23
CA GLU A 15 -0.16 -19.47 -3.25
C GLU A 15 0.23 -19.03 -4.66
N ILE A 16 -0.06 -19.83 -5.69
CA ILE A 16 0.16 -19.43 -7.09
C ILE A 16 -0.71 -18.22 -7.45
N ALA A 17 -2.00 -18.24 -7.11
CA ALA A 17 -2.90 -17.11 -7.36
C ALA A 17 -2.42 -15.83 -6.62
N ASN A 18 -2.01 -15.97 -5.36
CA ASN A 18 -1.46 -14.87 -4.57
C ASN A 18 -0.15 -14.33 -5.17
N THR A 19 0.72 -15.21 -5.68
CA THR A 19 1.97 -14.82 -6.35
C THR A 19 1.67 -14.07 -7.64
N LEU A 20 0.81 -14.60 -8.52
CA LEU A 20 0.51 -14.02 -9.83
C LEU A 20 -0.19 -12.66 -9.70
N SER A 21 -1.13 -12.52 -8.76
CA SER A 21 -1.82 -11.24 -8.52
C SER A 21 -0.87 -10.11 -8.16
N HIS A 22 0.11 -10.33 -7.27
CA HIS A 22 1.08 -9.29 -6.92
C HIS A 22 2.23 -9.19 -7.93
N ALA A 23 2.58 -10.27 -8.64
CA ALA A 23 3.55 -10.21 -9.73
C ALA A 23 3.09 -9.25 -10.83
N ALA A 24 1.79 -9.21 -11.13
CA ALA A 24 1.21 -8.23 -12.06
C ALA A 24 1.39 -6.78 -11.59
N GLY A 25 1.45 -6.54 -10.27
CA GLY A 25 1.71 -5.22 -9.71
C GLY A 25 3.13 -4.69 -9.98
N ILE A 26 4.10 -5.55 -10.29
CA ILE A 26 5.48 -5.16 -10.59
C ILE A 26 5.57 -4.31 -11.88
N PRO A 27 5.16 -4.79 -13.07
CA PRO A 27 5.18 -3.97 -14.28
C PRO A 27 4.26 -2.75 -14.17
N ILE A 28 3.13 -2.87 -13.47
CA ILE A 28 2.25 -1.72 -13.20
C ILE A 28 3.00 -0.65 -12.38
N SER A 29 3.76 -1.04 -11.36
CA SER A 29 4.53 -0.08 -10.55
C SER A 29 5.62 0.62 -11.36
N ILE A 30 6.29 -0.11 -12.26
CA ILE A 30 7.29 0.47 -13.16
C ILE A 30 6.63 1.51 -14.07
N ALA A 31 5.47 1.19 -14.64
CA ALA A 31 4.69 2.14 -15.44
C ALA A 31 4.24 3.35 -14.62
N VAL A 32 3.78 3.15 -13.38
CA VAL A 32 3.39 4.23 -12.45
C VAL A 32 4.58 5.15 -12.16
N ILE A 33 5.76 4.60 -11.85
CA ILE A 33 6.98 5.39 -11.64
C ILE A 33 7.29 6.21 -12.89
N ALA A 34 7.35 5.57 -14.06
CA ALA A 34 7.68 6.24 -15.31
C ALA A 34 6.69 7.37 -15.63
N LEU A 35 5.39 7.08 -15.60
CA LEU A 35 4.34 8.05 -15.90
C LEU A 35 4.37 9.22 -14.91
N LEU A 36 4.33 8.96 -13.60
CA LEU A 36 4.31 10.05 -12.63
C LEU A 36 5.58 10.90 -12.68
N VAL A 37 6.76 10.30 -12.86
CA VAL A 37 8.02 11.06 -12.96
C VAL A 37 8.06 11.90 -14.24
N VAL A 38 7.66 11.34 -15.38
CA VAL A 38 7.62 12.09 -16.65
C VAL A 38 6.61 13.22 -16.57
N PHE A 39 5.37 12.96 -16.19
CA PHE A 39 4.34 14.00 -16.08
C PHE A 39 4.66 15.01 -14.97
N GLY A 40 5.25 14.57 -13.86
CA GLY A 40 5.75 15.45 -12.81
C GLY A 40 6.88 16.36 -13.27
N SER A 41 7.71 15.92 -14.23
CA SER A 41 8.75 16.75 -14.84
C SER A 41 8.22 17.74 -15.89
N LEU A 42 7.15 17.37 -16.60
CA LEU A 42 6.55 18.20 -17.65
C LEU A 42 5.64 19.29 -17.08
N TYR A 43 4.84 18.95 -16.07
CA TYR A 43 3.76 19.81 -15.56
C TYR A 43 3.94 20.18 -14.08
N GLY A 44 4.84 19.51 -13.35
CA GLY A 44 5.05 19.74 -11.93
C GLY A 44 6.34 20.50 -11.63
N ASP A 45 6.93 20.17 -10.48
CA ASP A 45 8.23 20.66 -10.04
C ASP A 45 9.02 19.54 -9.34
N VAL A 46 10.19 19.86 -8.79
CA VAL A 46 11.07 18.89 -8.12
C VAL A 46 10.36 18.11 -7.00
N TRP A 47 9.41 18.72 -6.29
CA TRP A 47 8.68 18.03 -5.23
C TRP A 47 7.72 16.98 -5.78
N HIS A 48 7.12 17.23 -6.95
CA HIS A 48 6.31 16.24 -7.65
C HIS A 48 7.18 15.05 -8.06
N ILE A 49 8.31 15.30 -8.72
CA ILE A 49 9.23 14.25 -9.16
C ILE A 49 9.67 13.37 -7.99
N VAL A 50 10.17 13.98 -6.91
CA VAL A 50 10.69 13.26 -5.74
C VAL A 50 9.58 12.48 -5.03
N SER A 51 8.45 13.13 -4.74
CA SER A 51 7.36 12.50 -4.00
C SER A 51 6.69 11.37 -4.77
N PHE A 52 6.53 11.53 -6.08
CA PHE A 52 6.02 10.48 -6.97
C PHE A 52 6.99 9.30 -7.11
N SER A 53 8.30 9.58 -7.18
CA SER A 53 9.32 8.53 -7.18
C SER A 53 9.25 7.71 -5.90
N ILE A 54 9.07 8.35 -4.74
CA ILE A 54 8.91 7.68 -3.44
C ILE A 54 7.66 6.81 -3.42
N PHE A 55 6.51 7.33 -3.86
CA PHE A 55 5.28 6.54 -3.97
C PHE A 55 5.47 5.33 -4.88
N GLY A 56 5.94 5.53 -6.11
CA GLY A 56 6.13 4.47 -7.08
C GLY A 56 7.16 3.41 -6.62
N ALA A 57 8.26 3.83 -5.98
CA ALA A 57 9.24 2.90 -5.41
C ALA A 57 8.66 2.09 -4.24
N SER A 58 7.84 2.71 -3.38
CA SER A 58 7.15 1.99 -2.30
C SER A 58 6.16 0.95 -2.81
N MET A 59 5.48 1.28 -3.93
CA MET A 59 4.58 0.39 -4.65
C MET A 59 5.35 -0.81 -5.23
N LEU A 60 6.44 -0.55 -5.96
CA LEU A 60 7.31 -1.59 -6.51
C LEU A 60 7.87 -2.52 -5.42
N LEU A 61 8.34 -1.95 -4.31
CA LEU A 61 8.85 -2.69 -3.15
C LEU A 61 7.80 -3.66 -2.59
N LEU A 62 6.55 -3.20 -2.40
CA LEU A 62 5.45 -4.04 -1.91
C LEU A 62 5.19 -5.22 -2.84
N TYR A 63 5.05 -4.97 -4.14
CA TYR A 63 4.70 -6.02 -5.08
C TYR A 63 5.82 -7.04 -5.25
N ILE A 64 7.09 -6.61 -5.25
CA ILE A 64 8.24 -7.53 -5.21
C ILE A 64 8.23 -8.35 -3.92
N ALA A 65 8.11 -7.70 -2.76
CA ALA A 65 8.15 -8.37 -1.46
C ALA A 65 7.08 -9.45 -1.34
N SER A 66 5.84 -9.14 -1.73
CA SER A 66 4.72 -10.08 -1.70
C SER A 66 4.86 -11.22 -2.71
N THR A 67 5.31 -10.91 -3.93
CA THR A 67 5.55 -11.93 -4.97
C THR A 67 6.57 -12.95 -4.51
N VAL A 68 7.70 -12.49 -3.95
CA VAL A 68 8.76 -13.36 -3.43
C VAL A 68 8.28 -14.15 -2.20
N PHE A 69 7.50 -13.53 -1.31
CA PHE A 69 6.93 -14.20 -0.14
C PHE A 69 5.98 -15.34 -0.51
N HIS A 70 5.09 -15.14 -1.48
CA HIS A 70 4.14 -16.17 -1.91
C HIS A 70 4.78 -17.24 -2.81
N GLY A 71 5.79 -16.85 -3.60
CA GLY A 71 6.50 -17.78 -4.49
C GLY A 71 7.43 -18.76 -3.76
N VAL A 72 7.89 -18.44 -2.54
CA VAL A 72 8.81 -19.32 -1.80
C VAL A 72 8.07 -20.46 -1.08
N SER A 73 8.62 -21.68 -1.20
CA SER A 73 8.11 -22.87 -0.48
C SER A 73 8.92 -23.23 0.77
N ASN A 74 10.18 -22.77 0.88
CA ASN A 74 11.05 -23.09 2.02
C ASN A 74 10.51 -22.40 3.31
N PRO A 75 10.20 -23.16 4.38
CA PRO A 75 9.58 -22.59 5.58
C PRO A 75 10.40 -21.51 6.30
N ARG A 76 11.73 -21.67 6.37
CA ARG A 76 12.62 -20.70 7.01
C ARG A 76 12.64 -19.39 6.22
N LYS A 77 12.82 -19.46 4.90
CA LYS A 77 12.76 -18.27 4.02
C LYS A 77 11.39 -17.60 4.09
N LYS A 78 10.31 -18.39 4.07
CA LYS A 78 8.93 -17.89 4.12
C LYS A 78 8.64 -17.10 5.39
N PHE A 79 9.22 -17.50 6.53
CA PHE A 79 9.08 -16.77 7.79
C PHE A 79 9.69 -15.36 7.72
N PHE A 80 10.93 -15.23 7.22
CA PHE A 80 11.57 -13.92 7.07
C PHE A 80 10.90 -13.06 6.00
N LEU A 81 10.57 -13.65 4.86
CA LEU A 81 9.87 -12.95 3.78
C LEU A 81 8.48 -12.48 4.19
N ASN A 82 7.79 -13.18 5.09
CA ASN A 82 6.52 -12.69 5.65
C ASN A 82 6.70 -11.38 6.42
N LYS A 83 7.79 -11.27 7.21
CA LYS A 83 8.09 -10.02 7.93
C LYS A 83 8.39 -8.89 6.95
N PHE A 84 9.16 -9.17 5.89
CA PHE A 84 9.51 -8.18 4.86
C PHE A 84 8.29 -7.73 4.06
N ASP A 85 7.48 -8.65 3.57
CA ASP A 85 6.21 -8.38 2.87
C ASP A 85 5.27 -7.47 3.67
N HIS A 86 5.05 -7.78 4.94
CA HIS A 86 4.21 -6.95 5.81
C HIS A 86 4.88 -5.64 6.24
N SER A 87 6.22 -5.56 6.18
CA SER A 87 6.96 -4.31 6.39
C SER A 87 6.79 -3.37 5.19
N ALA A 88 6.75 -3.91 3.96
CA ALA A 88 6.51 -3.12 2.76
C ALA A 88 5.13 -2.44 2.75
N ILE A 89 4.12 -2.98 3.45
CA ILE A 89 2.83 -2.29 3.66
C ILE A 89 3.02 -0.97 4.43
N TYR A 90 3.90 -0.93 5.44
CA TYR A 90 4.19 0.33 6.15
C TYR A 90 4.82 1.37 5.21
N VAL A 91 5.75 0.93 4.36
CA VAL A 91 6.43 1.80 3.40
C VAL A 91 5.45 2.29 2.34
N LEU A 92 4.57 1.44 1.81
CA LEU A 92 3.54 1.86 0.85
C LEU A 92 2.61 2.91 1.43
N ILE A 93 2.14 2.73 2.67
CA ILE A 93 1.30 3.71 3.34
C ILE A 93 2.05 5.04 3.46
N ALA A 94 3.29 5.06 3.98
CA ALA A 94 4.04 6.33 4.06
C ALA A 94 4.32 6.95 2.67
N GLY A 95 4.63 6.10 1.68
CA GLY A 95 4.82 6.49 0.29
C GLY A 95 3.58 7.13 -0.32
N SER A 96 2.37 6.62 -0.04
CA SER A 96 1.13 7.20 -0.56
C SER A 96 0.76 8.54 0.07
N TYR A 97 1.27 8.85 1.27
CA TYR A 97 1.10 10.17 1.88
C TYR A 97 2.10 11.20 1.37
N THR A 98 3.23 10.74 0.82
CA THR A 98 4.36 11.61 0.47
C THR A 98 4.00 12.64 -0.62
N PRO A 99 3.29 12.29 -1.71
CA PRO A 99 2.79 13.28 -2.68
C PRO A 99 1.92 14.34 -2.00
N LEU A 100 0.87 13.95 -1.28
CA LEU A 100 -0.03 14.88 -0.60
C LEU A 100 0.68 15.83 0.37
N ALA A 101 1.63 15.31 1.14
CA ALA A 101 2.37 16.08 2.12
C ALA A 101 3.30 17.11 1.48
N LEU A 102 4.06 16.71 0.45
CA LEU A 102 5.16 17.51 -0.11
C LEU A 102 4.75 18.38 -1.30
N THR A 103 3.58 18.16 -1.90
CA THR A 103 3.08 18.98 -3.02
C THR A 103 1.82 19.76 -2.65
N THR A 104 0.73 19.09 -2.25
CA THR A 104 -0.58 19.70 -2.01
C THR A 104 -0.60 20.53 -0.72
N LEU A 105 -0.20 19.92 0.40
CA LEU A 105 -0.23 20.60 1.69
C LEU A 105 0.91 21.61 1.78
N ARG A 106 2.15 21.14 1.55
CA ARG A 106 3.40 21.89 1.71
C ARG A 106 3.51 22.61 3.06
N GLY A 107 4.64 23.29 3.25
CA GLY A 107 4.90 24.08 4.45
C GLY A 107 4.89 23.24 5.74
N PRO A 108 4.68 23.88 6.90
CA PRO A 108 4.75 23.19 8.19
C PRO A 108 3.80 22.01 8.32
N LEU A 109 2.55 22.15 7.84
CA LEU A 109 1.54 21.09 7.94
C LEU A 109 1.93 19.86 7.11
N GLY A 110 2.42 20.08 5.89
CA GLY A 110 2.93 19.01 5.03
C GLY A 110 4.08 18.24 5.69
N TRP A 111 5.06 18.96 6.25
CA TRP A 111 6.19 18.33 6.95
C TRP A 111 5.79 17.59 8.23
N VAL A 112 4.84 18.11 9.00
CA VAL A 112 4.29 17.42 10.18
C VAL A 112 3.63 16.11 9.76
N LEU A 113 2.77 16.13 8.73
CA LEU A 113 2.14 14.92 8.22
C LEU A 113 3.18 13.92 7.70
N PHE A 114 4.14 14.39 6.89
CA PHE A 114 5.22 13.57 6.36
C PHE A 114 6.03 12.90 7.49
N GLY A 115 6.48 13.69 8.47
CA GLY A 115 7.24 13.18 9.61
C GLY A 115 6.44 12.18 10.44
N LEU A 116 5.16 12.47 10.71
CA LEU A 116 4.27 11.57 11.44
C LEU A 116 4.11 10.22 10.74
N VAL A 117 3.74 10.21 9.46
CA VAL A 117 3.47 8.95 8.74
C VAL A 117 4.73 8.11 8.55
N TRP A 118 5.88 8.75 8.29
CA TRP A 118 7.16 8.04 8.15
C TRP A 118 7.70 7.54 9.50
N ALA A 119 7.56 8.30 10.58
CA ALA A 119 7.92 7.84 11.92
C ALA A 119 7.08 6.62 12.33
N LEU A 120 5.75 6.66 12.08
CA LEU A 120 4.86 5.52 12.32
C LEU A 120 5.20 4.32 11.42
N ALA A 121 5.65 4.56 10.17
CA ALA A 121 6.12 3.50 9.29
C ALA A 121 7.39 2.84 9.81
N ILE A 122 8.41 3.62 10.17
CA ILE A 122 9.67 3.13 10.73
C ILE A 122 9.43 2.37 12.02
N GLY A 123 8.70 2.96 12.98
CA GLY A 123 8.35 2.31 14.24
C GLY A 123 7.57 1.00 14.01
N GLY A 124 6.64 1.01 13.05
CA GLY A 124 5.89 -0.18 12.65
C GLY A 124 6.75 -1.29 12.03
N ILE A 125 7.75 -0.93 11.22
CA ILE A 125 8.73 -1.87 10.65
C ILE A 125 9.61 -2.47 11.76
N VAL A 126 10.13 -1.64 12.67
CA VAL A 126 10.91 -2.10 13.82
C VAL A 126 10.07 -3.07 14.67
N TYR A 127 8.82 -2.69 14.99
CA TYR A 127 7.90 -3.58 15.68
C TYR A 127 7.71 -4.91 14.93
N LYS A 128 7.54 -4.85 13.60
CA LYS A 128 7.31 -6.04 12.77
C LYS A 128 8.50 -6.98 12.73
N LEU A 129 9.71 -6.44 12.64
CA LEU A 129 10.93 -7.23 12.53
C LEU A 129 11.28 -7.94 13.85
N TRP A 130 11.15 -7.23 14.97
CA TRP A 130 11.67 -7.66 16.27
C TRP A 130 10.60 -8.25 17.21
N PHE A 131 9.38 -7.73 17.19
CA PHE A 131 8.37 -8.00 18.24
C PHE A 131 7.10 -8.68 17.72
N TYR A 132 6.89 -8.76 16.41
CA TYR A 132 5.64 -9.30 15.86
C TYR A 132 5.44 -10.78 16.14
N ASN A 133 4.26 -11.09 16.67
CA ASN A 133 3.74 -12.44 16.85
C ASN A 133 2.49 -12.64 15.97
N PRO A 134 2.38 -13.75 15.20
CA PRO A 134 1.21 -14.07 14.36
C PRO A 134 -0.15 -13.98 15.07
N LYS A 135 -0.18 -14.14 16.40
CA LYS A 135 -1.41 -13.97 17.20
C LYS A 135 -2.02 -12.56 17.10
N TYR A 136 -1.19 -11.54 16.87
CA TYR A 136 -1.61 -10.13 16.76
C TYR A 136 -1.93 -9.69 15.32
N ARG A 137 -2.06 -10.64 14.38
CA ARG A 137 -2.35 -10.33 12.97
C ARG A 137 -3.53 -9.36 12.79
N LYS A 138 -4.66 -9.60 13.48
CA LYS A 138 -5.85 -8.76 13.36
C LYS A 138 -5.59 -7.31 13.81
N ALA A 139 -4.94 -7.15 14.97
CA ALA A 139 -4.57 -5.84 15.49
C ALA A 139 -3.62 -5.12 14.51
N SER A 140 -2.62 -5.82 13.98
CA SER A 140 -1.72 -5.28 12.95
C SER A 140 -2.47 -4.81 11.70
N THR A 141 -3.47 -5.58 11.24
CA THR A 141 -4.28 -5.18 10.08
C THR A 141 -5.08 -3.91 10.34
N TRP A 142 -5.74 -3.81 11.50
CA TRP A 142 -6.48 -2.60 11.84
C TRP A 142 -5.57 -1.38 12.03
N LEU A 143 -4.35 -1.57 12.54
CA LEU A 143 -3.35 -0.52 12.57
C LEU A 143 -2.97 -0.03 11.18
N TYR A 144 -2.87 -0.92 10.17
CA TYR A 144 -2.66 -0.48 8.78
C TYR A 144 -3.80 0.38 8.29
N VAL A 145 -5.04 -0.04 8.52
CA VAL A 145 -6.24 0.72 8.11
C VAL A 145 -6.26 2.08 8.81
N ALA A 146 -6.07 2.13 10.13
CA ALA A 146 -6.06 3.38 10.89
C ALA A 146 -4.98 4.35 10.38
N LYS A 147 -3.76 3.87 10.12
CA LYS A 147 -2.69 4.70 9.53
C LYS A 147 -3.04 5.19 8.12
N GLY A 148 -3.73 4.36 7.34
CA GLY A 148 -4.23 4.72 6.02
C GLY A 148 -5.22 5.89 6.02
N TRP A 149 -5.89 6.17 7.15
CA TRP A 149 -6.88 7.24 7.30
C TRP A 149 -6.38 8.46 8.08
N LEU A 150 -5.07 8.58 8.37
CA LEU A 150 -4.50 9.77 9.01
C LEU A 150 -4.74 11.07 8.23
N VAL A 151 -5.01 10.99 6.92
CA VAL A 151 -5.38 12.14 6.09
C VAL A 151 -6.62 12.88 6.61
N ILE A 152 -7.49 12.20 7.37
CA ILE A 152 -8.66 12.82 8.01
C ILE A 152 -8.25 13.98 8.94
N ILE A 153 -7.08 13.88 9.59
CA ILE A 153 -6.56 14.93 10.50
C ILE A 153 -6.32 16.24 9.74
N VAL A 154 -6.00 16.15 8.44
CA VAL A 154 -5.69 17.30 7.58
C VAL A 154 -6.71 17.47 6.45
N ILE A 155 -7.92 16.92 6.61
CA ILE A 155 -8.90 16.83 5.52
C ILE A 155 -9.35 18.20 5.00
N GLY A 156 -9.48 19.22 5.86
CA GLY A 156 -9.91 20.56 5.46
C GLY A 156 -9.03 21.15 4.36
N PRO A 157 -7.72 21.34 4.61
CA PRO A 157 -6.79 21.80 3.59
C PRO A 157 -6.67 20.87 2.37
N VAL A 158 -6.86 19.55 2.54
CA VAL A 158 -6.83 18.59 1.43
C VAL A 158 -8.02 18.81 0.49
N VAL A 159 -9.22 19.00 1.03
CA VAL A 159 -10.44 19.24 0.25
C VAL A 159 -10.41 20.59 -0.45
N GLU A 160 -9.84 21.61 0.21
CA GLU A 160 -9.72 22.96 -0.38
C GLU A 160 -8.71 23.03 -1.53
N LYS A 161 -7.63 22.25 -1.47
CA LYS A 161 -6.50 22.36 -2.42
C LYS A 161 -6.49 21.30 -3.52
N LEU A 162 -7.14 20.15 -3.34
CA LEU A 162 -7.14 19.11 -4.36
C LEU A 162 -8.28 19.29 -5.37
N PRO A 163 -8.03 19.00 -6.66
CA PRO A 163 -9.09 18.79 -7.62
C PRO A 163 -10.07 17.69 -7.14
N THR A 164 -11.37 17.89 -7.37
CA THR A 164 -12.43 16.96 -6.96
C THR A 164 -12.20 15.54 -7.47
N ILE A 165 -11.63 15.40 -8.68
CA ILE A 165 -11.29 14.11 -9.26
C ILE A 165 -10.21 13.38 -8.45
N SER A 166 -9.15 14.09 -8.05
CA SER A 166 -8.07 13.54 -7.21
C SER A 166 -8.60 13.14 -5.83
N LEU A 167 -9.43 13.99 -5.23
CA LEU A 167 -10.06 13.68 -3.94
C LEU A 167 -10.94 12.41 -4.01
N SER A 168 -11.77 12.30 -5.06
CA SER A 168 -12.65 11.14 -5.27
C SER A 168 -11.85 9.85 -5.48
N LEU A 169 -10.74 9.93 -6.23
CA LEU A 169 -9.85 8.81 -6.46
C LEU A 169 -9.10 8.40 -5.18
N LEU A 170 -8.64 9.35 -4.36
CA LEU A 170 -8.05 9.04 -3.05
C LEU A 170 -9.04 8.33 -2.13
N LEU A 171 -10.28 8.82 -2.09
CA LEU A 171 -11.34 8.19 -1.31
C LEU A 171 -11.62 6.77 -1.81
N ALA A 172 -11.75 6.58 -3.13
CA ALA A 172 -11.91 5.26 -3.74
C ALA A 172 -10.74 4.33 -3.40
N GLY A 173 -9.51 4.84 -3.42
CA GLY A 173 -8.31 4.12 -3.03
C GLY A 173 -8.32 3.70 -1.56
N GLY A 174 -8.64 4.61 -0.65
CA GLY A 174 -8.75 4.34 0.79
C GLY A 174 -9.84 3.32 1.12
N LEU A 175 -10.99 3.42 0.45
CA LEU A 175 -12.07 2.44 0.55
C LEU A 175 -11.66 1.08 -0.01
N SER A 176 -10.96 1.04 -1.14
CA SER A 176 -10.43 -0.20 -1.73
C SER A 176 -9.53 -0.95 -0.74
N TYR A 177 -8.55 -0.25 -0.13
CA TYR A 177 -7.70 -0.85 0.89
C TYR A 177 -8.50 -1.34 2.11
N THR A 178 -9.46 -0.55 2.57
CA THR A 178 -10.29 -0.88 3.74
C THR A 178 -11.14 -2.12 3.49
N PHE A 179 -11.82 -2.21 2.34
CA PHE A 179 -12.61 -3.39 1.98
C PHE A 179 -11.74 -4.61 1.73
N GLY A 180 -10.58 -4.45 1.10
CA GLY A 180 -9.59 -5.52 0.97
C GLY A 180 -9.20 -6.10 2.33
N ALA A 181 -8.97 -5.26 3.33
CA ALA A 181 -8.61 -5.71 4.68
C ALA A 181 -9.67 -6.63 5.31
N LEU A 182 -10.96 -6.45 4.99
CA LEU A 182 -12.04 -7.33 5.45
C LEU A 182 -11.90 -8.75 4.90
N PHE A 183 -11.49 -8.91 3.64
CA PHE A 183 -11.20 -10.21 3.05
C PHE A 183 -9.95 -10.85 3.68
N TYR A 184 -8.89 -10.07 3.89
CA TYR A 184 -7.67 -10.54 4.55
C TYR A 184 -7.94 -11.08 5.97
N LEU A 185 -8.80 -10.41 6.74
CA LEU A 185 -9.12 -10.78 8.13
C LEU A 185 -9.92 -12.09 8.23
N LYS A 186 -10.68 -12.45 7.19
CA LYS A 186 -11.51 -13.68 7.16
C LYS A 186 -10.65 -14.90 6.82
N LYS A 187 -10.24 -15.64 7.87
CA LYS A 187 -9.38 -16.83 7.75
C LYS A 187 -10.16 -18.06 7.25
N GLY A 188 -9.50 -18.90 6.44
CA GLY A 188 -10.02 -20.22 6.04
C GLY A 188 -11.07 -20.18 4.91
N GLN A 189 -11.17 -19.06 4.21
CA GLN A 189 -12.02 -18.91 3.02
C GLN A 189 -11.16 -19.00 1.76
N LYS A 190 -11.63 -19.74 0.75
CA LYS A 190 -10.86 -19.95 -0.48
C LYS A 190 -10.67 -18.63 -1.22
N LEU A 191 -9.46 -18.37 -1.71
CA LEU A 191 -9.12 -17.19 -2.53
C LEU A 191 -9.33 -15.81 -1.87
N PHE A 192 -9.70 -15.71 -0.59
CA PHE A 192 -9.93 -14.40 0.04
C PHE A 192 -8.67 -13.56 0.13
N HIS A 193 -7.50 -14.19 0.32
CA HIS A 193 -6.23 -13.48 0.30
C HIS A 193 -5.88 -12.96 -1.10
N PHE A 194 -6.24 -13.72 -2.14
CA PHE A 194 -6.14 -13.27 -3.53
C PHE A 194 -7.10 -12.10 -3.82
N ILE A 195 -8.33 -12.14 -3.32
CA ILE A 195 -9.26 -11.01 -3.45
C ILE A 195 -8.70 -9.77 -2.74
N PHE A 196 -8.12 -9.94 -1.55
CA PHE A 196 -7.41 -8.86 -0.87
C PHE A 196 -6.30 -8.25 -1.74
N HIS A 197 -5.50 -9.08 -2.41
CA HIS A 197 -4.47 -8.61 -3.35
C HIS A 197 -5.04 -7.75 -4.48
N LEU A 198 -6.19 -8.14 -5.06
CA LEU A 198 -6.85 -7.34 -6.09
C LEU A 198 -7.30 -5.96 -5.57
N PHE A 199 -7.83 -5.90 -4.35
CA PHE A 199 -8.18 -4.63 -3.70
C PHE A 199 -6.96 -3.74 -3.41
N VAL A 200 -5.82 -4.34 -3.04
CA VAL A 200 -4.55 -3.60 -2.85
C VAL A 200 -4.07 -3.01 -4.18
N LEU A 201 -4.14 -3.79 -5.26
CA LEU A 201 -3.77 -3.34 -6.60
C LEU A 201 -4.69 -2.23 -7.10
N ALA A 202 -6.00 -2.39 -6.99
CA ALA A 202 -6.98 -1.36 -7.33
C ALA A 202 -6.76 -0.08 -6.50
N GLY A 203 -6.51 -0.23 -5.19
CA GLY A 203 -6.19 0.89 -4.31
C GLY A 203 -4.95 1.67 -4.75
N SER A 204 -3.89 0.96 -5.17
CA SER A 204 -2.67 1.57 -5.69
C SER A 204 -2.92 2.31 -7.00
N ILE A 205 -3.72 1.74 -7.91
CA ILE A 205 -4.08 2.37 -9.19
C ILE A 205 -4.89 3.64 -8.94
N PHE A 206 -5.87 3.62 -8.02
CA PHE A 206 -6.63 4.83 -7.68
C PHE A 206 -5.73 5.94 -7.11
N HIS A 207 -4.76 5.59 -6.25
CA HIS A 207 -3.79 6.57 -5.74
C HIS A 207 -2.90 7.12 -6.86
N PHE A 208 -2.39 6.26 -7.74
CA PHE A 208 -1.65 6.68 -8.94
C PHE A 208 -2.45 7.69 -9.76
N LEU A 209 -3.70 7.38 -10.09
CA LEU A 209 -4.56 8.27 -10.87
C LEU A 209 -4.82 9.58 -10.12
N ALA A 210 -5.08 9.52 -8.82
CA ALA A 210 -5.28 10.72 -8.00
C ALA A 210 -4.07 11.67 -8.07
N PHE A 211 -2.86 11.11 -7.99
CA PHE A 211 -1.61 11.86 -8.07
C PHE A 211 -1.33 12.37 -9.47
N LEU A 212 -1.70 11.62 -10.51
CA LEU A 212 -1.60 12.12 -11.88
C LEU A 212 -2.50 13.34 -12.07
N PHE A 213 -3.77 13.27 -11.65
CA PHE A 213 -4.74 14.36 -11.78
C PHE A 213 -4.54 15.51 -10.80
N MET A 214 -3.62 15.40 -9.84
CA MET A 214 -3.28 16.51 -8.95
C MET A 214 -2.28 17.49 -9.61
N LEU A 215 -1.63 17.08 -10.71
CA LEU A 215 -0.71 17.94 -11.45
C LEU A 215 -1.45 19.13 -12.08
N PRO A 216 -0.81 20.31 -12.16
CA PRO A 216 -1.41 21.48 -12.78
C PRO A 216 -1.23 21.41 -14.30
N PHE A 217 -2.07 20.61 -14.96
CA PHE A 217 -2.17 20.55 -16.42
C PHE A 217 -2.68 21.87 -17.03
#